data_AF-A0A7K0ZH12-F1
#
_entry.id   AF-A0A7K0ZH12-F1
#
_cell.length_a   1.000
_cell.length_b   1.000
_cell.length_c   1.000
_cell.angle_alpha   90.00
_cell.angle_beta   90.00
_cell.angle_gamma   90.00
#
_symmetry.space_group_name_H-M   'P 1'
#
loop_
_entity.id
_entity.type
_entity.pdbx_description
1 polymer ?
#
loop_
_entity_poly.entity_id
_entity_poly.type
_entity_poly.pdbx_seq_one_letter_code
_entity_poly.pdbx_strand_id
1 'polypeptide(L)'
;MSRKGKPDYTIVGPEVDLEAEVILDSKGRRVDRGYVDRALAEVEEDVARRAGRPSLSGKSEHSPHVSFRIMPELKARAEQTAREQGTTVSQLAREAFERFLAS
;
A
#
# COMPACT_ATOMS: atom_id res chain seq x y z
N MET A 1 12.89 7.27 -13.19
CA MET A 1 12.48 7.77 -11.86
C MET A 1 13.15 6.91 -10.80
N SER A 2 13.87 7.54 -9.86
CA SER A 2 14.83 6.90 -8.97
C SER A 2 14.17 5.98 -7.95
N ARG A 3 14.64 4.72 -7.83
CA ARG A 3 14.22 3.79 -6.78
C ARG A 3 14.74 4.33 -5.45
N LYS A 4 13.86 4.75 -4.54
CA LYS A 4 14.26 5.06 -3.16
C LYS A 4 14.50 3.72 -2.46
N GLY A 5 15.77 3.26 -2.45
CA GLY A 5 16.20 2.08 -1.72
C GLY A 5 15.88 2.21 -0.22
N LYS A 6 15.77 1.07 0.49
CA LYS A 6 15.64 1.05 1.95
C LYS A 6 16.66 2.03 2.57
N PRO A 7 16.27 2.85 3.57
CA PRO A 7 17.25 3.66 4.26
C PRO A 7 18.31 2.73 4.84
N ASP A 8 19.56 2.97 4.47
CA ASP A 8 20.71 2.30 5.04
C ASP A 8 20.89 2.91 6.43
N TYR A 9 20.50 2.19 7.47
CA TYR A 9 20.73 2.61 8.85
C TYR A 9 21.81 1.72 9.45
N THR A 10 22.89 2.36 9.88
CA THR A 10 23.95 1.72 10.67
C THR A 10 23.59 1.86 12.13
N ILE A 11 23.43 0.74 12.84
CA ILE A 11 23.33 0.75 14.28
C ILE A 11 24.73 1.07 14.82
N VAL A 12 24.87 2.20 15.52
CA VAL A 12 26.14 2.67 16.06
C VAL A 12 26.01 2.74 17.57
N GLY A 13 26.89 2.04 18.28
CA GLY A 13 26.92 2.03 19.75
C GLY A 13 26.90 0.61 20.34
N PRO A 14 27.13 0.51 21.66
CA PRO A 14 27.03 -0.76 22.38
C PRO A 14 25.58 -1.24 22.45
N GLU A 15 25.39 -2.55 22.58
CA GLU A 15 24.09 -3.09 23.00
C GLU A 15 23.78 -2.62 24.41
N VAL A 16 22.51 -2.32 24.68
CA VAL A 16 22.07 -1.80 25.97
C VAL A 16 20.94 -2.66 26.51
N ASP A 17 21.08 -3.10 27.76
CA ASP A 17 20.02 -3.79 28.49
C ASP A 17 19.10 -2.77 29.16
N LEU A 18 17.88 -2.67 28.62
CA LEU A 18 16.86 -1.71 29.07
C LEU A 18 16.29 -2.02 30.47
N GLU A 19 16.54 -3.22 31.00
CA GLU A 19 16.14 -3.62 32.36
C GLU A 19 17.21 -3.26 33.40
N ALA A 20 18.48 -3.23 32.98
CA ALA A 20 19.62 -2.91 33.84
C ALA A 20 19.97 -1.41 33.84
N GLU A 21 19.78 -0.72 32.71
CA GLU A 21 20.22 0.65 32.50
C GLU A 21 19.05 1.60 32.20
N VAL A 22 19.07 2.79 32.79
CA VAL A 22 18.08 3.83 32.52
C VAL A 22 18.53 4.67 31.32
N ILE A 23 17.96 4.37 30.16
CA ILE A 23 18.19 5.11 28.92
C ILE A 23 17.06 6.11 28.69
N LEU A 24 17.43 7.32 28.28
CA LEU A 24 16.49 8.37 27.91
C LEU A 24 16.61 8.68 26.42
N ASP A 25 15.48 8.95 25.78
CA ASP A 25 15.46 9.45 24.41
C ASP A 25 15.88 10.94 24.34
N SER A 26 15.94 11.48 23.13
CA SER A 26 16.27 12.90 22.90
C SER A 26 15.28 13.90 23.50
N LYS A 27 14.13 13.43 24.00
CA LYS A 27 13.09 14.22 24.68
C LYS A 27 13.06 13.95 26.19
N GLY A 28 14.02 13.20 26.73
CA GLY A 28 14.11 12.86 28.16
C GLY A 28 13.13 11.77 28.61
N ARG A 29 12.50 11.03 27.68
CA ARG A 29 11.56 9.93 27.99
C ARG A 29 12.35 8.65 28.20
N ARG A 30 11.99 7.86 29.23
CA ARG A 30 12.62 6.56 29.48
C ARG A 30 12.32 5.59 28.35
N VAL A 31 13.38 4.97 27.83
CA VAL A 31 13.32 3.88 26.84
C VAL A 31 13.34 2.58 27.62
N ASP A 32 12.15 2.08 27.95
CA ASP A 32 11.93 0.75 28.52
C ASP A 32 11.30 -0.18 27.47
N ARG A 33 11.06 -1.45 27.83
CA ARG A 33 10.44 -2.42 26.91
C ARG A 33 9.08 -1.92 26.38
N GLY A 34 8.25 -1.33 27.24
CA GLY A 34 6.94 -0.80 26.85
C GLY A 34 7.01 0.44 25.94
N TYR A 35 8.09 1.22 26.00
CA TYR A 35 8.39 2.28 25.05
C TYR A 35 8.71 1.69 23.66
N VAL A 36 9.55 0.65 23.60
CA VAL A 36 9.92 -0.02 22.36
C VAL A 36 8.71 -0.68 21.71
N ASP A 37 7.90 -1.41 22.47
CA ASP A 37 6.71 -2.10 21.95
C ASP A 37 5.71 -1.12 21.31
N ARG A 38 5.50 0.04 21.94
CA ARG A 38 4.63 1.10 21.39
C ARG A 38 5.20 1.70 20.12
N ALA A 39 6.51 2.01 20.10
CA ALA A 39 7.16 2.53 18.91
C ALA A 39 7.10 1.54 17.74
N LEU A 40 7.22 0.24 18.02
CA LEU A 40 7.11 -0.80 17.01
C LEU A 40 5.67 -0.89 16.47
N ALA A 41 4.66 -0.90 17.34
CA ALA A 41 3.26 -0.93 16.93
C ALA A 41 2.86 0.27 16.07
N GLU A 42 3.35 1.48 16.40
CA GLU A 42 3.14 2.69 15.59
C GLU A 42 3.75 2.55 14.19
N VAL A 43 4.97 1.99 14.10
CA VAL A 43 5.64 1.72 12.81
C VAL A 43 4.90 0.65 12.01
N GLU A 44 4.45 -0.42 12.65
CA GLU A 44 3.68 -1.48 12.01
C GLU A 44 2.35 -0.96 11.47
N GLU A 45 1.64 -0.13 12.23
CA GLU A 45 0.40 0.51 11.77
C GLU A 45 0.68 1.47 10.60
N ASP A 46 1.75 2.26 10.67
CA ASP A 46 2.19 3.13 9.59
C ASP A 46 2.56 2.36 8.31
N VAL A 47 3.27 1.24 8.45
CA VAL A 47 3.65 0.36 7.34
C VAL A 47 2.41 -0.32 6.77
N ALA A 48 1.50 -0.82 7.60
CA ALA A 48 0.24 -1.41 7.17
C ALA A 48 -0.64 -0.40 6.42
N ARG A 49 -0.69 0.86 6.88
CA ARG A 49 -1.41 1.96 6.23
C ARG A 49 -0.77 2.38 4.90
N ARG A 50 0.57 2.34 4.79
CA ARG A 50 1.32 2.70 3.58
C ARG A 50 1.47 1.56 2.57
N ALA A 51 1.36 0.31 3.03
CA ALA A 51 1.37 -0.87 2.18
C ALA A 51 0.01 -1.00 1.49
N GLY A 52 -0.14 -0.30 0.36
CA GLY A 52 -1.14 -0.72 -0.62
C GLY A 52 -1.01 -2.23 -0.88
N ARG A 53 -2.14 -2.92 -1.09
CA ARG A 53 -2.23 -4.38 -1.25
C ARG A 53 -1.05 -4.95 -2.06
N PRO A 54 -0.23 -5.86 -1.50
CA PRO A 54 0.90 -6.44 -2.22
C PRO A 54 0.44 -7.08 -3.54
N SER A 55 1.20 -6.90 -4.61
CA SER A 55 0.95 -7.54 -5.90
C SER A 55 1.14 -9.06 -5.77
N LEU A 56 0.15 -9.85 -6.19
CA LEU A 56 0.20 -11.32 -6.20
C LEU A 56 1.32 -11.91 -7.08
N SER A 57 1.99 -11.10 -7.91
CA SER A 57 3.06 -11.50 -8.84
C SER A 57 4.49 -11.25 -8.33
N GLY A 58 4.68 -10.68 -7.13
CA GLY A 58 6.01 -10.39 -6.56
C GLY A 58 6.82 -9.30 -7.30
N LYS A 59 6.32 -8.78 -8.44
CA LYS A 59 6.84 -7.59 -9.11
C LYS A 59 5.81 -6.48 -8.99
N SER A 60 6.20 -5.33 -8.46
CA SER A 60 5.47 -4.06 -8.66
C SER A 60 5.54 -3.66 -10.14
N GLU A 61 4.86 -4.41 -11.00
CA GLU A 61 4.60 -4.00 -12.38
C GLU A 61 3.24 -3.31 -12.40
N HIS A 62 3.21 -2.08 -12.93
CA HIS A 62 1.95 -1.41 -13.18
C HIS A 62 1.14 -2.23 -14.18
N SER A 63 -0.12 -2.50 -13.86
CA SER A 63 -1.02 -3.15 -14.80
C SER A 63 -1.04 -2.37 -16.12
N PRO A 64 -0.94 -3.05 -17.28
CA PRO A 64 -1.06 -2.39 -18.57
C PRO A 64 -2.41 -1.68 -18.66
N HIS A 65 -2.39 -0.45 -19.15
CA HIS A 65 -3.56 0.42 -19.24
C HIS A 65 -3.98 0.61 -20.69
N VAL A 66 -5.27 0.41 -20.97
CA VAL A 66 -5.87 0.63 -22.28
C VAL A 66 -6.95 1.70 -22.14
N SER A 67 -6.90 2.72 -23.00
CA SER A 67 -7.91 3.76 -23.06
C SER A 67 -8.71 3.66 -24.36
N PHE A 68 -10.02 3.87 -24.27
CA PHE A 68 -10.93 3.87 -25.41
C PHE A 68 -11.56 5.24 -25.58
N ARG A 69 -11.70 5.68 -26.84
CA ARG A 69 -12.58 6.79 -27.17
C ARG A 69 -13.96 6.22 -27.48
N ILE A 70 -14.95 6.71 -26.74
CA ILE A 70 -16.34 6.29 -26.88
C ILE A 70 -17.23 7.52 -26.98
N MET A 71 -18.41 7.33 -27.58
CA MET A 71 -19.44 8.35 -27.62
C MET A 71 -19.97 8.65 -26.20
N PRO A 72 -20.35 9.89 -25.87
CA PRO A 72 -20.84 10.27 -24.54
C PRO A 72 -22.01 9.42 -24.05
N GLU A 73 -22.91 9.04 -24.97
CA GLU A 73 -24.10 8.25 -24.69
C GLU A 73 -23.73 6.83 -24.23
N LEU A 74 -22.66 6.26 -24.81
CA LEU A 74 -22.16 4.95 -24.41
C LEU A 74 -21.54 5.00 -23.01
N LYS A 75 -20.80 6.07 -22.68
CA LYS A 75 -20.25 6.28 -21.33
C LYS A 75 -21.37 6.37 -20.30
N ALA A 76 -22.41 7.15 -20.59
CA ALA A 76 -23.54 7.32 -19.68
C ALA A 76 -24.26 5.99 -19.41
N ARG A 77 -24.50 5.18 -20.46
CA ARG A 77 -25.07 3.83 -20.30
C ARG A 77 -24.19 2.92 -19.46
N ALA A 78 -22.88 2.92 -19.71
CA ALA A 78 -21.94 2.10 -18.94
C ALA A 78 -21.92 2.50 -17.45
N GLU A 79 -21.98 3.80 -17.13
CA GLU A 79 -22.06 4.31 -15.75
C GLU A 79 -23.36 3.87 -15.07
N GLN A 80 -24.49 3.95 -15.76
CA GLN A 80 -25.77 3.49 -15.23
C GLN A 80 -25.75 1.98 -14.93
N THR A 81 -25.34 1.18 -15.91
CA THR A 81 -25.24 -0.29 -15.74
C THR A 81 -24.30 -0.66 -14.60
N ALA A 82 -23.14 0.02 -14.48
CA ALA A 82 -22.20 -0.23 -13.41
C ALA A 82 -22.82 0.06 -12.02
N ARG A 83 -23.58 1.16 -11.89
CA ARG A 83 -24.30 1.50 -10.65
C ARG A 83 -25.37 0.47 -10.29
N GLU A 84 -26.18 0.05 -11.26
CA GLU A 84 -27.23 -0.96 -11.06
C GLU A 84 -26.65 -2.31 -10.60
N GLN A 85 -25.45 -2.67 -11.09
CA GLN A 85 -24.76 -3.90 -10.73
C GLN A 85 -23.85 -3.76 -9.50
N GLY A 86 -23.75 -2.58 -8.89
CA GLY A 86 -22.84 -2.33 -7.77
C GLY A 86 -21.36 -2.50 -8.11
N THR A 87 -20.98 -2.28 -9.37
CA THR A 87 -19.62 -2.43 -9.90
C THR A 87 -19.09 -1.10 -10.45
N THR A 88 -17.86 -1.09 -10.94
CA THR A 88 -17.26 0.08 -11.60
C THR A 88 -17.26 -0.08 -13.12
N VAL A 89 -17.22 1.05 -13.86
CA VAL A 89 -17.11 1.03 -15.33
C VAL A 89 -15.86 0.27 -15.78
N SER A 90 -14.75 0.37 -15.05
CA SER A 90 -13.51 -0.36 -15.36
C SER A 90 -13.65 -1.87 -15.17
N GLN A 91 -14.38 -2.32 -14.15
CA GLN A 91 -14.68 -3.74 -13.94
C GLN A 91 -15.60 -4.28 -15.03
N LEU A 92 -16.68 -3.55 -15.35
CA LEU A 92 -17.59 -3.88 -16.44
C LEU A 92 -16.85 -3.99 -17.80
N ALA A 93 -15.98 -3.03 -18.09
CA ALA A 93 -15.18 -3.03 -19.32
C ALA A 93 -14.21 -4.22 -19.37
N ARG A 94 -13.52 -4.50 -18.27
CA ARG A 94 -12.62 -5.66 -18.16
C ARG A 94 -13.37 -6.98 -18.39
N GLU A 95 -14.50 -7.18 -17.74
CA GLU A 95 -15.31 -8.41 -17.90
C GLU A 95 -15.87 -8.55 -19.31
N ALA A 96 -16.28 -7.45 -19.96
CA ALA A 96 -16.70 -7.48 -21.36
C ALA A 96 -15.54 -7.86 -22.28
N PHE A 97 -14.34 -7.31 -22.03
CA PHE A 97 -13.14 -7.59 -22.81
C PHE A 97 -12.64 -9.02 -22.64
N GLU A 98 -12.60 -9.53 -21.41
CA GLU A 98 -12.27 -10.93 -21.10
C GLU A 98 -13.25 -11.90 -21.79
N ARG A 99 -14.56 -11.63 -21.71
CA ARG A 99 -15.58 -12.45 -22.40
C ARG A 99 -15.43 -12.42 -23.92
N PHE A 100 -15.11 -11.26 -24.49
CA PHE A 100 -14.89 -11.11 -25.94
C PHE A 100 -13.64 -11.85 -26.43
N LEU A 101 -12.58 -11.92 -25.62
CA LEU A 101 -11.35 -12.64 -25.98
C LEU A 101 -11.43 -14.15 -25.70
N ALA A 102 -12.35 -14.59 -24.86
CA ALA A 102 -12.58 -16.00 -24.54
C ALA A 102 -13.44 -16.73 -25.58
N SER A 103 -14.06 -16.01 -26.53
CA SER A 103 -14.80 -16.56 -27.67
C SER A 103 -13.91 -16.75 -28.89
#